data_AF-A0A1X0DEW4-F1
#
_entry.id   AF-A0A1X0DEW4-F1
#
_cell.length_a   1.000
_cell.length_b   1.000
_cell.length_c   1.000
_cell.angle_alpha   90.00
_cell.angle_beta   90.00
_cell.angle_gamma   90.00
#
_symmetry.space_group_name_H-M   'P 1'
#
loop_
_entity.id
_entity.type
_entity.pdbx_description
1 polymer ?
#
loop_
_entity_poly.entity_id
_entity_poly.type
_entity_poly.pdbx_seq_one_letter_code
_entity_poly.pdbx_strand_id
1 'polypeptide(L)'
;MGQIMYNYPAMLGTSAEMTGYAGTLTGLGADIAAEQAALSASWHGDTGMSYQAWQTQWNTAMEELVRAYRAMAGTHEQNTVTMMARDQAEGAKWM
;
A
#
# COMPACT_ATOMS: atom_id res chain seq x y z
N MET A 1 34.73 -6.45 6.79
CA MET A 1 33.49 -6.31 5.99
C MET A 1 32.37 -6.99 6.75
N GLY A 2 31.39 -6.24 7.26
CA GLY A 2 30.24 -6.85 7.95
C GLY A 2 29.37 -7.57 6.92
N GLN A 3 29.12 -8.86 7.14
CA GLN A 3 28.18 -9.63 6.33
C GLN A 3 26.78 -9.03 6.53
N ILE A 4 26.11 -8.63 5.44
CA ILE A 4 24.70 -8.24 5.51
C ILE A 4 23.92 -9.51 5.87
N MET A 5 23.35 -9.53 7.08
CA MET A 5 22.54 -10.65 7.55
C MET A 5 21.07 -10.33 7.26
N TYR A 6 20.47 -11.03 6.30
CA TYR A 6 19.06 -10.85 5.96
C TYR A 6 18.17 -11.57 6.98
N ASN A 7 17.26 -10.82 7.62
CA ASN A 7 16.23 -11.39 8.50
C ASN A 7 14.96 -11.66 7.69
N TYR A 8 14.95 -12.77 6.95
CA TYR A 8 13.82 -13.15 6.08
C TYR A 8 12.46 -13.17 6.80
N PRO A 9 12.33 -13.74 8.02
CA PRO A 9 11.08 -13.67 8.77
C PRO A 9 10.60 -12.23 9.04
N ALA A 10 11.48 -11.33 9.46
CA ALA A 10 11.10 -9.93 9.70
C ALA A 10 10.70 -9.22 8.40
N MET A 11 11.41 -9.47 7.30
CA MET A 11 11.09 -8.88 5.99
C MET A 11 9.71 -9.35 5.47
N LEU A 12 9.37 -10.62 5.66
CA LEU A 12 8.02 -11.12 5.37
C LEU A 12 6.97 -10.49 6.28
N GLY A 13 7.29 -10.32 7.57
CA GLY A 13 6.46 -9.58 8.53
C GLY A 13 6.15 -8.16 8.06
N THR A 14 7.16 -7.42 7.59
CA THR A 14 6.97 -6.06 7.03
C THR A 14 6.03 -6.07 5.82
N SER A 15 6.11 -7.06 4.92
CA SER A 15 5.16 -7.14 3.81
C SER A 15 3.72 -7.40 4.28
N ALA A 16 3.54 -8.22 5.32
CA ALA A 16 2.23 -8.43 5.92
C ALA A 16 1.68 -7.14 6.57
N GLU A 17 2.53 -6.40 7.30
CA GLU A 17 2.17 -5.09 7.86
C GLU A 17 1.77 -4.09 6.77
N MET A 18 2.53 -4.02 5.68
CA MET A 18 2.18 -3.22 4.51
C MET A 18 0.78 -3.62 3.98
N THR A 19 0.50 -4.90 3.81
CA THR A 19 -0.84 -5.36 3.39
C THR A 19 -1.94 -4.88 4.36
N GLY A 20 -1.67 -4.90 5.67
CA GLY A 20 -2.55 -4.30 6.68
C GLY A 20 -2.78 -2.80 6.48
N TYR A 21 -1.72 -2.02 6.23
CA TYR A 21 -1.82 -0.59 5.97
C TYR A 21 -2.64 -0.25 4.72
N ALA A 22 -2.63 -1.10 3.68
CA ALA A 22 -3.53 -0.91 2.53
C ALA A 22 -5.01 -0.98 2.93
N GLY A 23 -5.35 -1.83 3.91
CA GLY A 23 -6.68 -1.87 4.52
C GLY A 23 -7.01 -0.59 5.28
N THR A 24 -6.07 -0.09 6.08
CA THR A 24 -6.20 1.19 6.79
C THR A 24 -6.43 2.36 5.83
N LEU A 25 -5.68 2.43 4.73
CA LEU A 25 -5.87 3.46 3.69
C LEU A 25 -7.25 3.39 3.06
N THR A 26 -7.76 2.18 2.82
CA THR A 26 -9.11 1.97 2.28
C THR A 26 -10.17 2.49 3.25
N GLY A 27 -10.07 2.15 4.53
CA GLY A 27 -11.01 2.59 5.57
C GLY A 27 -11.00 4.11 5.74
N LEU A 28 -9.81 4.69 5.92
CA LEU A 28 -9.66 6.15 6.03
C LEU A 28 -10.21 6.89 4.80
N GLY A 29 -9.97 6.35 3.61
CA GLY A 29 -10.49 6.91 2.37
C GLY A 29 -12.01 6.94 2.31
N ALA A 30 -12.65 5.88 2.81
CA ALA A 30 -14.11 5.78 2.89
C ALA A 30 -14.69 6.74 3.94
N ASP A 31 -14.04 6.87 5.10
CA ASP A 31 -14.46 7.80 6.16
C ASP A 31 -14.44 9.24 5.66
N ILE A 32 -13.37 9.67 4.99
CA ILE A 32 -13.26 11.01 4.38
C ILE A 32 -14.37 11.21 3.33
N ALA A 33 -14.59 10.22 2.46
CA ALA A 33 -15.65 10.30 1.45
C ALA A 33 -17.03 10.50 2.08
N ALA A 34 -17.32 9.79 3.18
CA ALA A 34 -18.58 9.90 3.92
C ALA A 34 -18.73 11.27 4.58
N GLU A 35 -17.68 11.79 5.23
CA GLU A 35 -17.69 13.12 5.84
C GLU A 35 -17.94 14.23 4.81
N GLN A 36 -17.24 14.17 3.67
CA GLN A 36 -17.42 15.15 2.60
C GLN A 36 -18.80 15.04 1.94
N ALA A 37 -19.39 13.85 1.87
CA ALA A 37 -20.76 13.67 1.41
C ALA A 37 -21.77 14.38 2.32
N ALA A 38 -21.60 14.25 3.64
CA ALA A 38 -22.45 14.93 4.62
C ALA A 38 -22.34 16.46 4.53
N LEU A 39 -21.16 16.97 4.18
CA LEU A 39 -20.88 18.40 4.02
C LEU A 39 -21.11 18.90 2.59
N SER A 40 -21.61 18.07 1.67
CA SER A 40 -21.74 18.42 0.24
C SER A 40 -22.55 19.69 -0.01
N ALA A 41 -23.56 19.97 0.82
CA ALA A 41 -24.35 21.19 0.74
C ALA A 41 -23.57 22.46 1.11
N SER A 42 -22.36 22.36 1.65
CA SER A 42 -21.47 23.50 1.93
C SER A 42 -20.43 23.73 0.83
N TRP A 43 -20.41 22.87 -0.19
CA TRP A 43 -19.53 23.02 -1.35
C TRP A 43 -20.07 24.12 -2.27
N HIS A 44 -19.80 25.36 -1.89
CA HIS A 44 -20.13 26.55 -2.65
C HIS A 44 -18.86 27.35 -2.95
N GLY A 45 -18.69 27.79 -4.19
CA GLY A 45 -17.60 28.69 -4.59
C GLY A 45 -17.13 28.44 -6.03
N ASP A 46 -16.88 29.53 -6.77
CA ASP A 46 -16.36 29.52 -8.15
C ASP A 46 -14.90 29.02 -8.27
N THR A 47 -14.26 28.63 -7.16
CA THR A 47 -12.82 28.34 -7.07
C THR A 47 -12.41 26.91 -7.47
N GLY A 48 -13.28 26.14 -8.14
CA GLY A 48 -12.78 25.20 -9.17
C GLY A 48 -13.18 23.73 -9.09
N MET A 49 -13.88 23.24 -8.06
CA MET A 49 -14.32 21.84 -8.03
C MET A 49 -15.69 21.66 -7.35
N SER A 50 -16.65 21.07 -8.07
CA SER A 50 -17.91 20.65 -7.48
C SER A 50 -17.73 19.38 -6.65
N TYR A 51 -18.64 19.14 -5.70
CA TYR A 51 -18.63 17.91 -4.90
C TYR A 51 -18.64 16.65 -5.78
N GLN A 52 -19.42 16.64 -6.86
CA GLN A 52 -19.51 15.51 -7.77
C GLN A 52 -18.19 15.26 -8.51
N ALA A 53 -17.51 16.33 -8.95
CA ALA A 53 -16.21 16.23 -9.59
C ALA A 53 -15.16 15.71 -8.60
N TRP A 54 -15.17 16.23 -7.37
CA TRP A 54 -14.28 15.76 -6.31
C TRP A 54 -14.53 14.30 -5.95
N GLN A 55 -15.77 13.88 -5.77
CA GLN A 55 -16.10 12.50 -5.41
C GLN A 55 -15.56 11.50 -6.45
N THR A 56 -15.71 11.83 -7.73
CA THR A 56 -15.19 11.02 -8.83
C THR A 56 -13.66 10.95 -8.80
N GLN A 57 -13.01 12.11 -8.62
CA GLN A 57 -11.54 12.18 -8.52
C GLN A 57 -11.01 11.44 -7.29
N TRP A 58 -11.66 11.60 -6.14
CA TRP A 58 -11.30 10.97 -4.87
C TRP A 58 -11.36 9.46 -4.97
N ASN A 59 -12.46 8.91 -5.49
CA ASN A 59 -12.61 7.46 -5.65
C ASN A 59 -11.50 6.90 -6.55
N THR A 60 -11.25 7.56 -7.68
CA THR A 60 -10.18 7.15 -8.61
C THR A 60 -8.81 7.20 -7.93
N ALA A 61 -8.48 8.30 -7.26
CA ALA A 61 -7.20 8.48 -6.60
C ALA A 61 -7.00 7.48 -5.44
N MET A 62 -8.05 7.17 -4.68
CA MET A 62 -7.99 6.20 -3.59
C MET A 62 -7.80 4.77 -4.12
N GLU A 63 -8.49 4.40 -5.20
CA GLU A 63 -8.28 3.11 -5.86
C GLU A 63 -6.84 2.96 -6.38
N GLU A 64 -6.32 3.99 -7.04
CA GLU A 64 -4.94 4.02 -7.54
C GLU A 64 -3.92 3.94 -6.39
N LEU A 65 -4.12 4.69 -5.31
CA LEU A 65 -3.27 4.67 -4.13
C LEU A 65 -3.21 3.28 -3.49
N VAL A 66 -4.37 2.68 -3.21
CA VAL A 66 -4.45 1.35 -2.59
C VAL A 66 -3.84 0.30 -3.50
N ARG A 67 -4.09 0.38 -4.81
CA ARG A 67 -3.50 -0.52 -5.81
C ARG A 67 -1.97 -0.40 -5.84
N ALA A 68 -1.44 0.82 -5.89
CA ALA A 68 0.00 1.07 -5.89
C ALA A 68 0.65 0.54 -4.61
N TYR A 69 0.01 0.77 -3.46
CA TYR A 69 0.51 0.30 -2.18
C TYR A 69 0.54 -1.24 -2.11
N ARG A 70 -0.51 -1.92 -2.56
CA ARG A 70 -0.54 -3.40 -2.66
C ARG A 70 0.53 -3.93 -3.61
N ALA A 71 0.77 -3.26 -4.73
CA ALA A 71 1.83 -3.65 -5.67
C ALA A 71 3.22 -3.53 -5.04
N MET A 72 3.46 -2.49 -4.23
CA MET A 72 4.70 -2.35 -3.46
C MET A 72 4.87 -3.47 -2.44
N ALA A 73 3.80 -3.79 -1.67
CA ALA A 73 3.83 -4.88 -0.69
C ALA A 73 4.14 -6.24 -1.34
N GLY A 74 3.50 -6.55 -2.47
CA GLY A 74 3.76 -7.77 -3.24
C GLY A 74 5.17 -7.82 -3.84
N THR A 75 5.69 -6.68 -4.32
CA THR A 75 7.08 -6.60 -4.81
C THR A 75 8.07 -6.88 -3.67
N HIS A 76 7.82 -6.33 -2.49
CA HIS A 76 8.65 -6.55 -1.30
C HIS A 76 8.63 -8.04 -0.87
N GLU A 77 7.45 -8.65 -0.84
CA GLU A 77 7.29 -10.08 -0.54
C GLU A 77 8.04 -10.95 -1.54
N GLN A 78 7.81 -10.73 -2.84
CA GLN A 78 8.39 -11.52 -3.91
C GLN A 78 9.92 -11.40 -3.93
N ASN A 79 10.45 -10.20 -3.70
CA ASN A 79 11.88 -9.99 -3.56
C ASN A 79 12.46 -10.80 -2.38
N THR A 80 11.78 -10.74 -1.22
CA THR A 80 12.18 -11.47 -0.01
C THR A 80 12.22 -12.99 -0.25
N VAL A 81 11.17 -13.55 -0.84
CA VAL A 81 11.09 -14.98 -1.16
C VAL A 81 12.16 -15.40 -2.17
N THR A 82 12.39 -14.58 -3.20
CA THR A 82 13.41 -14.85 -4.23
C THR A 82 14.81 -14.87 -3.63
N MET A 83 15.12 -13.91 -2.74
CA MET A 83 16.40 -13.85 -2.04
C MET A 83 16.59 -15.05 -1.10
N MET A 84 15.57 -15.40 -0.31
CA MET A 84 15.60 -16.55 0.59
C MET A 84 15.88 -17.85 -0.19
N ALA A 85 15.18 -18.07 -1.30
CA ALA A 85 15.36 -19.25 -2.14
C ALA A 85 16.78 -19.31 -2.73
N ARG A 86 17.31 -18.17 -3.21
CA ARG A 86 18.68 -18.08 -3.71
C ARG A 86 19.70 -18.43 -2.63
N ASP A 87 19.56 -17.87 -1.44
CA ASP A 87 20.52 -18.09 -0.35
C ASP A 87 20.49 -19.54 0.16
N GLN A 88 19.30 -20.18 0.20
CA GLN A 88 19.18 -21.61 0.47
C GLN A 88 19.89 -22.46 -0.59
N ALA A 89 19.73 -22.11 -1.87
CA ALA A 89 20.41 -22.81 -2.96
C ALA A 89 21.93 -22.65 -2.92
N GLU A 90 22.45 -21.46 -2.56
CA GLU A 90 23.89 -21.25 -2.37
C GLU A 90 24.43 -22.06 -1.18
N GLY A 91 23.69 -22.13 -0.07
CA GLY A 91 24.06 -22.97 1.07
C GLY A 91 24.11 -24.46 0.73
N ALA A 92 23.17 -24.94 -0.09
CA ALA A 92 23.10 -26.34 -0.51
C ALA A 92 24.26 -26.78 -1.41
N LYS A 93 24.97 -25.86 -2.09
CA LYS A 93 26.14 -26.20 -2.92
C LYS A 93 27.34 -26.71 -2.11
N TRP A 94 27.37 -26.42 -0.80
CA TRP A 94 28.49 -26.72 0.08
C TRP A 94 28.16 -27.79 1.13
N MET A 95 26.99 -28.42 1.05
CA MET A 95 26.61 -29.62 1.81
C MET A 95 26.78 -30.87 0.95
#